data_AF-A0A4Q0IJI0-F1
#
_entry.id   AF-A0A4Q0IJI0-F1
#
_cell.length_a   1.000
_cell.length_b   1.000
_cell.length_c   1.000
_cell.angle_alpha   90.00
_cell.angle_beta   90.00
_cell.angle_gamma   90.00
#
_symmetry.space_group_name_H-M   'P 1'
#
loop_
_entity.id
_entity.type
_entity.pdbx_description
1 polymer ?
#
loop_
_entity_poly.entity_id
_entity_poly.type
_entity_poly.pdbx_seq_one_letter_code
_entity_poly.pdbx_strand_id
1 'polypeptide(L)' 'MAKRRYEKKVNISMIDRNRLYTISEVARIIGISRSYFYYCFDHDERFPKPTFINGITRLTGSDLIEIIALRRRKGL' A
#
# COMPACT_ATOMS: atom_id res chain seq x y z
N MET A 1 -22.89 7.92 12.80
CA MET A 1 -21.58 8.14 13.46
C MET A 1 -20.74 6.87 13.40
N ALA A 2 -19.91 6.70 12.37
CA ALA A 2 -18.99 5.55 12.26
C ALA A 2 -17.58 5.97 12.67
N LYS A 3 -17.37 6.08 13.98
CA LYS A 3 -16.11 6.53 14.61
C LYS A 3 -15.21 5.29 14.84
N ARG A 4 -13.95 5.35 14.40
CA ARG A 4 -12.78 4.48 14.78
C ARG A 4 -12.46 3.21 13.95
N ARG A 5 -12.13 3.34 12.66
CA ARG A 5 -11.22 2.38 11.96
C ARG A 5 -10.00 3.02 11.28
N TYR A 6 -9.99 4.35 11.17
CA TYR A 6 -8.80 5.16 10.96
C TYR A 6 -8.16 5.34 12.34
N GLU A 7 -6.96 4.91 12.68
CA GLU A 7 -5.73 4.85 11.93
C GLU A 7 -4.92 3.67 12.51
N LYS A 8 -4.77 2.56 11.77
CA LYS A 8 -3.67 1.66 12.10
C LYS A 8 -2.40 2.43 11.75
N LYS A 9 -1.72 3.02 12.75
CA LYS A 9 -0.46 3.73 12.55
C LYS A 9 0.55 2.71 12.01
N VAL A 10 0.72 2.70 10.68
CA VAL A 10 1.73 1.86 10.03
C VAL A 10 3.09 2.38 10.46
N ASN A 11 3.87 1.53 11.13
CA ASN A 11 5.19 1.89 11.57
C ASN A 11 6.15 1.81 10.37
N ILE A 12 6.36 2.95 9.70
CA ILE A 12 7.16 3.05 8.47
C ILE A 12 8.60 2.56 8.70
N SER A 13 9.14 2.71 9.92
CA SER A 13 10.49 2.24 10.25
C SER A 13 10.65 0.71 10.22
N MET A 14 9.56 -0.05 10.21
CA MET A 14 9.55 -1.51 10.10
C MET A 14 9.43 -2.01 8.65
N ILE A 15 9.30 -1.10 7.67
CA ILE A 15 9.21 -1.45 6.25
C ILE A 15 10.62 -1.51 5.68
N ASP A 16 11.05 -2.72 5.29
CA ASP A 16 12.32 -2.91 4.59
C ASP A 16 12.16 -2.48 3.13
N ARG A 17 12.90 -1.45 2.74
CA ARG A 17 12.84 -0.85 1.40
C ARG A 17 13.24 -1.83 0.30
N ASN A 18 14.15 -2.75 0.58
CA ASN A 18 14.70 -3.68 -0.41
C ASN A 18 13.90 -4.98 -0.52
N ARG A 19 12.95 -5.19 0.39
CA ARG A 19 12.09 -6.38 0.37
C ARG A 19 10.96 -6.22 -0.65
N LEU A 20 10.67 -7.30 -1.35
CA LEU A 20 9.47 -7.45 -2.19
C LEU A 20 8.30 -8.00 -1.37
N TYR A 21 7.20 -7.27 -1.39
CA TYR A 21 5.94 -7.60 -0.74
C TYR A 21 4.88 -7.98 -1.78
N THR A 22 4.07 -8.97 -1.47
CA THR A 22 2.84 -9.27 -2.21
C THR A 22 1.76 -8.25 -1.88
N ILE A 23 0.81 -8.04 -2.79
CA ILE A 23 -0.35 -7.15 -2.55
C ILE A 23 -1.12 -7.54 -1.27
N SER A 24 -1.21 -8.84 -0.98
CA SER A 24 -1.84 -9.36 0.25
C SER A 24 -1.10 -8.94 1.53
N GLU A 25 0.23 -8.96 1.52
CA GLU A 25 1.04 -8.48 2.65
C GLU A 25 0.86 -6.98 2.85
N VAL A 26 0.96 -6.21 1.76
CA VAL A 26 0.79 -4.75 1.79
C VAL A 26 -0.59 -4.36 2.32
N ALA A 27 -1.64 -5.01 1.82
CA ALA A 27 -3.01 -4.82 2.31
C ALA A 27 -3.13 -5.03 3.82
N ARG A 28 -2.46 -6.05 4.36
CA ARG A 28 -2.50 -6.37 5.80
C ARG A 28 -1.67 -5.40 6.65
N ILE A 29 -0.53 -4.95 6.13
CA ILE A 29 0.34 -3.94 6.77
C ILE A 29 -0.40 -2.61 6.87
N ILE A 30 -0.91 -2.12 5.73
CA ILE A 30 -1.55 -0.81 5.62
C ILE A 30 -2.99 -0.82 6.18
N GLY A 31 -3.63 -2.00 6.25
CA GLY A 31 -5.00 -2.15 6.74
C GLY A 31 -6.05 -1.74 5.71
N ILE A 32 -5.81 -2.05 4.43
CA ILE A 32 -6.70 -1.74 3.30
C ILE A 32 -7.05 -3.03 2.55
N SER A 33 -8.21 -3.09 1.92
CA SER A 33 -8.58 -4.24 1.07
C SER A 33 -7.70 -4.37 -0.16
N ARG A 34 -7.44 -5.59 -0.62
CA ARG A 34 -6.72 -5.85 -1.88
C ARG A 34 -7.41 -5.20 -3.08
N SER A 35 -8.76 -5.19 -3.10
CA SER A 35 -9.55 -4.58 -4.17
C SER A 35 -9.26 -3.08 -4.37
N TYR A 36 -9.00 -2.36 -3.28
CA TYR A 36 -8.64 -0.94 -3.37
C TYR A 36 -7.29 -0.75 -4.06
N PHE A 37 -6.31 -1.63 -3.81
CA PHE A 37 -5.02 -1.55 -4.51
C PHE A 37 -5.20 -1.76 -6.01
N TYR A 38 -5.95 -2.79 -6.43
CA TYR A 38 -6.23 -3.02 -7.85
C TYR A 38 -6.94 -1.83 -8.51
N TYR A 39 -7.96 -1.28 -7.84
CA TYR A 39 -8.61 -0.05 -8.31
C TYR A 39 -7.61 1.11 -8.46
N CYS A 40 -6.73 1.33 -7.48
CA CYS A 40 -5.72 2.39 -7.57
C CYS A 40 -4.68 2.14 -8.66
N PHE A 41 -4.28 0.88 -8.90
CA PHE A 41 -3.36 0.56 -10.00
C PHE A 41 -3.92 0.90 -11.37
N ASP A 42 -5.24 0.75 -11.54
CA ASP A 42 -5.91 0.99 -12.82
C ASP A 42 -6.33 2.48 -13.00
N HIS A 43 -6.60 3.20 -11.90
CA HIS A 43 -7.25 4.52 -11.96
C HIS A 43 -6.46 5.69 -11.34
N ASP A 44 -5.37 5.45 -10.59
CA ASP A 44 -4.58 6.52 -9.98
C ASP A 44 -3.14 6.47 -10.50
N GLU A 45 -2.82 7.34 -11.47
CA GLU A 45 -1.48 7.41 -12.10
C GLU A 45 -0.36 7.74 -11.11
N ARG A 46 -0.68 8.34 -9.96
CA ARG A 46 0.29 8.67 -8.91
C ARG A 46 0.53 7.50 -7.97
N PHE A 47 -0.27 6.44 -8.06
CA PHE A 47 -0.13 5.25 -7.24
C PHE A 47 1.01 4.40 -7.81
N PRO A 48 1.94 3.91 -6.96
CA PRO A 48 3.08 3.15 -7.45
C PRO A 48 2.61 1.87 -8.13
N LYS A 49 3.09 1.67 -9.36
CA LYS A 49 2.73 0.51 -10.17
C LYS A 49 3.49 -0.72 -9.66
N PRO A 50 2.80 -1.83 -9.42
CA PRO A 50 3.47 -3.02 -8.95
C PRO A 50 4.29 -3.66 -10.08
N THR A 51 5.39 -4.29 -9.71
CA THR A 51 6.23 -5.02 -10.65
C THR A 51 5.75 -6.47 -10.76
N PHE A 52 5.74 -7.03 -11.96
CA PHE A 52 5.42 -8.43 -12.18
C PHE A 52 6.69 -9.27 -12.20
N ILE A 53 6.85 -10.15 -11.20
CA ILE A 53 8.05 -10.99 -11.03
C ILE A 53 7.60 -12.43 -10.82
N ASN A 54 8.06 -13.35 -11.65
CA ASN A 54 7.76 -14.79 -11.57
C ASN A 54 6.25 -15.10 -11.50
N GLY A 55 5.43 -14.41 -12.30
CA GLY A 55 3.98 -14.64 -12.30
C GLY A 55 3.22 -13.93 -11.17
N ILE A 56 3.90 -13.16 -10.33
CA ILE A 56 3.31 -12.55 -9.12
C ILE A 56 3.54 -11.04 -9.11
N THR A 57 2.48 -10.30 -8.84
CA THR A 57 2.48 -8.86 -8.60
C THR A 57 3.14 -8.53 -7.26
N ARG A 58 4.23 -7.74 -7.29
CA ARG A 58 5.04 -7.36 -6.13
C ARG A 58 5.17 -5.84 -6.01
N LEU A 59 5.31 -5.37 -4.78
CA LEU A 59 5.64 -4.00 -4.43
C LEU A 59 6.92 -4.00 -3.59
N THR A 60 7.79 -3.03 -3.81
CA THR A 60 8.97 -2.78 -2.97
C THR A 60 8.57 -2.07 -1.69
N GLY A 61 9.39 -2.16 -0.64
CA GLY A 61 9.15 -1.38 0.57
C GLY A 61 9.08 0.13 0.32
N SER A 62 9.80 0.64 -0.68
CA SER A 62 9.68 2.04 -1.11
C SER A 62 8.28 2.38 -1.62
N ASP A 63 7.68 1.51 -2.44
CA ASP A 63 6.31 1.69 -2.94
C ASP A 63 5.30 1.75 -1.77
N LEU A 64 5.49 0.91 -0.74
CA LEU A 64 4.64 0.95 0.45
C LEU A 64 4.73 2.31 1.17
N ILE A 65 5.93 2.88 1.29
CA ILE A 65 6.15 4.19 1.91
C ILE A 65 5.43 5.28 1.12
N GLU A 66 5.51 5.23 -0.21
CA GLU A 66 4.82 6.16 -1.10
C GLU A 66 3.30 6.04 -0.96
N ILE A 67 2.75 4.83 -0.93
CA ILE A 67 1.31 4.59 -0.71
C ILE A 67 0.86 5.20 0.63
N ILE A 68 1.64 5.01 1.70
CA ILE A 68 1.33 5.59 3.01
C ILE A 68 1.39 7.12 2.96
N ALA A 69 2.39 7.70 2.27
CA ALA A 69 2.53 9.13 2.12
C ALA A 69 1.38 9.76 1.29
N LEU A 70 0.98 9.11 0.20
CA LEU A 70 -0.16 9.52 -0.63
C LEU A 70 -1.46 9.55 0.18
N ARG A 71 -1.67 8.55 1.05
CA ARG A 71 -2.84 8.51 1.94
C ARG A 71 -2.84 9.65 2.95
N ARG A 72 -1.70 9.92 3.61
CA ARG A 72 -1.59 11.05 4.55
C ARG A 72 -1.90 12.39 3.88
N ARG A 73 -1.49 12.57 2.61
CA ARG A 73 -1.81 13.80 1.85
C ARG A 73 -3.29 13.92 1.49
N LYS A 74 -3.98 12.81 1.22
CA LYS A 74 -5.43 12.80 0.91
C LYS A 74 -6.33 13.00 2.15
N GLY A 75 -5.77 13.19 3.35
CA GLY A 75 -6.53 13.44 4.57
C GLY A 75 -7.40 12.26 5.04
N LEU A 76 -7.05 11.04 4.60
CA LEU A 76 -7.69 9.77 4.98
C LEU A 76 -6.89 9.10 6.11
#